data_AF-A0A9R1RI41-F1
#
_entry.id   AF-A0A9R1RI41-F1
#
_cell.length_a   1.000
_cell.length_b   1.000
_cell.length_c   1.000
_cell.angle_alpha   90.00
_cell.angle_beta   90.00
_cell.angle_gamma   90.00
#
_symmetry.space_group_name_H-M   'P 1'
#
loop_
_entity.id
_entity.type
_entity.pdbx_description
1 polymer ?
#
loop_
_entity_poly.entity_id
_entity_poly.type
_entity_poly.pdbx_seq_one_letter_code
_entity_poly.pdbx_strand_id
1 'polypeptide(L)'
;MAASEVQLGTPISGMGDGRDILDHQTVEEEGIVIGGGTDSDYQELLDRVFNIIAGNNPDLAVNRGKVVMCPPKILREGTRKTVFVNFMESCKTLRRDPNHVMDFFLSEMATSGSLDGQHRLVMKGRFAPKSFESILRRYINAYAICNGCKGHDTTITKENRLFFLRCEQCGSSRSVDRIKSGFVAHVGRRNA
;
A
#
# COMPACT_ATOMS: atom_id res chain seq x y z
N MET A 1 48.35 -0.43 -19.36
CA MET A 1 47.40 -0.89 -18.32
C MET A 1 46.11 -1.22 -19.01
N ALA A 2 45.57 -2.39 -18.68
CA ALA A 2 44.65 -3.18 -19.50
C ALA A 2 43.28 -2.53 -19.76
N ALA A 3 42.80 -2.67 -21.00
CA ALA A 3 41.38 -2.71 -21.32
C ALA A 3 41.08 -4.16 -21.76
N SER A 4 40.15 -4.83 -21.08
CA SER A 4 39.62 -6.14 -21.47
C SER A 4 38.21 -5.93 -22.00
N GLU A 5 38.04 -6.18 -23.30
CA GLU A 5 36.74 -6.43 -23.93
C GLU A 5 36.59 -7.94 -24.11
N VAL A 6 35.44 -8.49 -23.71
CA VAL A 6 35.12 -9.92 -23.84
C VAL A 6 34.21 -10.11 -25.06
N GLN A 7 34.62 -10.99 -25.96
CA GLN A 7 33.96 -11.36 -27.22
C GLN A 7 32.53 -11.92 -27.02
N LEU A 8 31.60 -11.44 -27.86
CA LEU A 8 30.32 -12.09 -28.16
C LEU A 8 30.55 -13.29 -29.09
N GLY A 9 30.04 -14.47 -28.72
CA GLY A 9 29.99 -15.66 -29.57
C GLY A 9 28.62 -15.84 -30.23
N THR A 10 28.61 -16.15 -31.53
CA THR A 10 27.48 -16.64 -32.35
C THR A 10 27.75 -18.10 -32.80
N PRO A 11 26.89 -18.73 -33.64
CA PRO A 11 25.89 -19.72 -33.28
C PRO A 11 26.31 -21.16 -33.65
N ILE A 12 25.58 -22.17 -33.15
CA ILE A 12 25.80 -23.57 -33.55
C ILE A 12 24.55 -24.08 -34.29
N SER A 13 24.76 -24.45 -35.55
CA SER A 13 23.77 -25.06 -36.45
C SER A 13 23.93 -26.57 -36.52
N GLY A 14 22.81 -27.30 -36.38
CA GLY A 14 22.47 -28.50 -37.16
C GLY A 14 22.89 -29.88 -36.64
N MET A 15 21.91 -30.82 -36.65
CA MET A 15 21.96 -32.30 -36.78
C MET A 15 20.73 -32.86 -36.02
N GLY A 16 19.83 -33.69 -36.53
CA GLY A 16 19.62 -34.39 -37.79
C GLY A 16 18.29 -35.18 -37.71
N ASP A 17 17.77 -35.60 -38.86
CA ASP A 17 16.49 -36.28 -39.07
C ASP A 17 16.42 -37.70 -38.47
N GLY A 18 15.23 -38.10 -38.01
CA GLY A 18 14.91 -39.47 -37.60
C GLY A 18 13.41 -39.71 -37.65
N ARG A 19 12.91 -40.12 -38.81
CA ARG A 19 11.59 -40.75 -38.96
C ARG A 19 11.73 -42.24 -38.63
N ASP A 20 10.77 -42.81 -37.90
CA ASP A 20 9.97 -43.98 -38.32
C ASP A 20 9.38 -44.78 -37.12
N ILE A 21 8.07 -45.06 -37.27
CA ILE A 21 7.22 -46.17 -36.78
C ILE A 21 6.74 -46.18 -35.32
N LEU A 22 5.42 -45.98 -35.14
CA LEU A 22 4.48 -47.02 -34.70
C LEU A 22 3.03 -46.60 -35.01
N ASP A 23 2.48 -47.21 -36.05
CA ASP A 23 1.04 -47.39 -36.28
C ASP A 23 0.46 -48.21 -35.11
N HIS A 24 -0.54 -47.67 -34.42
CA HIS A 24 -1.55 -48.50 -33.78
C HIS A 24 -2.93 -47.87 -33.94
N GLN A 25 -3.82 -48.69 -34.48
CA GLN A 25 -5.18 -48.41 -34.93
C GLN A 25 -6.07 -47.77 -33.86
N THR A 26 -6.94 -46.90 -34.36
CA THR A 26 -8.09 -46.26 -33.72
C THR A 26 -8.96 -47.23 -32.93
N VAL A 27 -9.18 -46.93 -31.65
CA VAL A 27 -10.37 -47.38 -30.91
C VAL A 27 -11.20 -46.13 -30.64
N GLU A 28 -12.40 -46.10 -31.22
CA GLU A 28 -13.41 -45.08 -30.93
C GLU A 28 -13.99 -45.38 -29.55
N GLU A 29 -13.58 -44.62 -28.54
CA GLU A 29 -14.30 -44.52 -27.27
C GLU A 29 -14.80 -43.07 -27.13
N GLU A 30 -16.12 -42.90 -27.05
CA GLU A 30 -16.75 -41.63 -26.67
C GLU A 30 -16.40 -41.30 -25.21
N GLY A 31 -15.22 -40.70 -25.03
CA GLY A 31 -14.75 -40.14 -23.78
C GLY A 31 -14.74 -38.62 -23.85
N ILE A 32 -15.21 -37.97 -22.79
CA ILE A 32 -15.05 -36.53 -22.59
C ILE A 32 -13.54 -36.23 -22.55
N VAL A 33 -13.01 -35.66 -23.63
CA VAL A 33 -11.65 -35.11 -23.69
C VAL A 33 -11.57 -33.89 -22.79
N ILE A 34 -11.07 -34.07 -21.57
CA ILE A 34 -10.53 -32.94 -20.80
C ILE A 34 -9.25 -32.53 -21.52
N GLY A 35 -9.38 -31.55 -22.42
CA GLY A 35 -8.31 -31.08 -23.28
C GLY A 35 -7.05 -30.77 -22.47
N GLY A 36 -5.94 -31.40 -22.86
CA GLY A 36 -4.61 -31.01 -22.42
C GLY A 36 -4.32 -29.64 -23.00
N GLY A 37 -4.38 -28.60 -22.16
CA GLY A 37 -4.16 -27.22 -22.59
C GLY A 37 -2.79 -27.05 -23.22
N THR A 38 -2.78 -26.57 -24.46
CA THR A 38 -1.58 -26.09 -25.13
C THR A 38 -1.15 -24.75 -24.52
N ASP A 39 0.11 -24.34 -24.71
CA ASP A 39 0.61 -23.05 -24.22
C ASP A 39 -0.23 -21.87 -24.76
N SER A 40 -0.83 -22.03 -25.94
CA SER A 40 -1.76 -21.07 -26.56
C SER A 40 -3.06 -20.89 -25.78
N ASP A 41 -3.62 -21.94 -25.19
CA ASP A 41 -4.85 -21.84 -24.39
C ASP A 41 -4.61 -20.96 -23.15
N TYR A 42 -3.45 -21.10 -22.51
CA TYR A 42 -3.10 -20.27 -21.35
C TYR A 42 -3.01 -18.78 -21.70
N GLN A 43 -2.44 -18.44 -22.86
CA GLN A 43 -2.33 -17.05 -23.32
C GLN A 43 -3.69 -16.41 -23.56
N GLU A 44 -4.63 -17.14 -24.17
CA GLU A 44 -5.99 -16.63 -24.40
C GLU A 44 -6.77 -16.40 -23.10
N LEU A 45 -6.62 -17.29 -22.11
CA LEU A 45 -7.19 -17.09 -20.78
C LEU A 45 -6.56 -15.87 -20.08
N LEU A 46 -5.25 -15.68 -20.23
CA LEU A 46 -4.51 -14.58 -19.63
C LEU A 46 -4.93 -13.23 -20.24
N ASP A 47 -5.06 -13.14 -21.57
CA ASP A 47 -5.55 -11.94 -22.25
C ASP A 47 -6.98 -11.59 -21.82
N ARG A 48 -7.85 -12.59 -21.67
CA ARG A 48 -9.21 -12.38 -21.14
C ARG A 48 -9.17 -11.78 -19.74
N VAL A 49 -8.30 -12.30 -18.86
CA VAL A 49 -8.16 -11.80 -17.48
C VAL A 49 -7.62 -10.37 -17.47
N PHE A 50 -6.61 -10.05 -18.28
CA PHE A 50 -6.08 -8.68 -18.36
C PHE A 50 -7.11 -7.68 -18.89
N ASN A 51 -7.95 -8.09 -19.86
CA ASN A 51 -9.07 -7.27 -20.33
C ASN A 51 -10.10 -7.00 -19.23
N ILE A 52 -10.42 -8.00 -18.41
CA ILE A 52 -11.32 -7.83 -17.26
C ILE A 52 -10.71 -6.90 -16.20
N ILE A 53 -9.41 -7.05 -15.92
CA ILE A 53 -8.70 -6.18 -14.95
C ILE A 53 -8.69 -4.73 -15.45
N ALA A 54 -8.40 -4.51 -16.73
CA ALA A 54 -8.41 -3.18 -17.33
C ALA A 54 -9.81 -2.53 -17.30
N GLY A 55 -10.87 -3.33 -17.50
CA GLY A 55 -12.25 -2.86 -17.45
C GLY A 55 -12.76 -2.54 -16.03
N ASN A 56 -12.42 -3.38 -15.05
CA ASN A 56 -12.95 -3.24 -13.69
C ASN A 56 -12.11 -2.31 -12.80
N ASN A 57 -10.79 -2.27 -13.01
CA ASN A 57 -9.85 -1.53 -12.16
C ASN A 57 -8.74 -0.90 -13.02
N PRO A 58 -9.02 0.19 -13.75
CA PRO A 58 -8.03 0.84 -14.61
C PRO A 58 -6.79 1.32 -13.83
N ASP A 59 -6.94 1.68 -12.55
CA ASP A 59 -5.85 2.05 -11.64
C ASP A 59 -4.85 0.91 -11.35
N LEU A 60 -5.26 -0.36 -11.53
CA LEU A 60 -4.36 -1.51 -11.38
C LEU A 60 -3.55 -1.78 -12.65
N ALA A 61 -4.09 -1.43 -13.83
CA ALA A 61 -3.50 -1.70 -15.13
C ALA A 61 -2.51 -0.62 -15.58
N VAL A 62 -2.77 0.65 -15.23
CA VAL A 62 -1.99 1.80 -15.69
C VAL A 62 -1.34 2.47 -14.49
N ASN A 63 -0.14 2.05 -14.12
CA ASN A 63 0.77 2.72 -13.19
C ASN A 63 0.13 3.38 -11.95
N ARG A 64 0.28 2.73 -10.79
CA ARG A 64 -0.09 3.26 -9.47
C ARG A 64 0.51 4.66 -9.26
N GLY A 65 -0.27 5.70 -9.56
CA GLY A 65 0.04 7.05 -9.16
C GLY A 65 0.14 7.05 -7.65
N LYS A 66 1.35 7.23 -7.10
CA LYS A 66 1.51 7.53 -5.68
C LYS A 66 0.58 8.70 -5.43
N VAL A 67 -0.44 8.52 -4.58
CA VAL A 67 -1.28 9.66 -4.20
C VAL A 67 -0.31 10.73 -3.70
N VAL A 68 -0.25 11.85 -4.43
CA VAL A 68 0.61 12.97 -4.08
C VAL A 68 -0.01 13.58 -2.85
N MET A 69 0.45 13.12 -1.70
CA MET A 69 -0.04 13.61 -0.43
C MET A 69 0.31 15.08 -0.31
N CYS A 70 -0.66 15.90 0.09
CA CYS A 70 -0.43 17.31 0.38
C CYS A 70 0.65 17.41 1.48
N PRO A 71 1.77 18.12 1.24
CA PRO A 71 2.85 18.20 2.20
C PRO A 71 2.35 18.85 3.50
N PRO A 72 2.73 18.33 4.68
CA PRO A 72 2.23 18.85 5.94
C PRO A 72 2.75 20.27 6.19
N LYS A 73 1.82 21.23 6.33
CA LYS A 73 2.11 22.63 6.66
C LYS A 73 2.16 22.80 8.16
N ILE A 74 3.37 22.89 8.70
CA ILE A 74 3.63 23.03 10.13
C ILE A 74 3.98 24.49 10.45
N LEU A 75 3.15 25.12 11.29
CA LEU A 75 3.38 26.45 11.83
C LEU A 75 3.79 26.35 13.30
N ARG A 76 4.65 27.26 13.76
CA ARG A 76 5.01 27.37 15.17
C ARG A 76 4.35 28.60 15.75
N GLU A 77 3.48 28.40 16.74
CA GLU A 77 2.86 29.50 17.47
C GLU A 77 3.61 29.70 18.80
N GLY A 78 4.58 30.61 18.79
CA GLY A 78 5.47 30.85 19.94
C GLY A 78 6.45 29.71 20.22
N THR A 79 6.91 29.59 21.48
CA THR A 79 8.02 28.70 21.85
C THR A 79 7.57 27.28 22.24
N ARG A 80 6.31 27.12 22.67
CA ARG A 80 5.79 25.86 23.26
C ARG A 80 4.58 25.28 22.53
N LYS A 81 4.18 25.83 21.38
CA LYS A 81 3.05 25.29 20.59
C LYS A 81 3.45 25.10 19.13
N THR A 82 3.07 23.95 18.59
CA THR A 82 3.23 23.62 17.17
C THR A 82 1.84 23.33 16.60
N VAL A 83 1.54 23.91 15.45
CA VAL A 83 0.23 23.84 14.79
C VAL A 83 0.39 23.18 13.43
N PHE A 84 -0.40 22.14 13.18
CA PHE A 84 -0.51 21.49 11.89
C PHE A 84 -1.73 22.07 11.15
N VAL A 85 -1.46 22.90 10.15
CA VAL A 85 -2.46 23.78 9.52
C VAL A 85 -3.38 23.02 8.57
N ASN A 86 -2.86 22.17 7.69
CA ASN A 86 -3.64 21.37 6.72
C ASN A 86 -3.97 19.96 7.24
N PHE A 87 -4.25 19.84 8.54
CA PHE A 87 -4.57 18.54 9.15
C PHE A 87 -5.85 17.92 8.56
N MET A 88 -6.92 18.70 8.46
CA MET A 88 -8.20 18.19 7.94
C MET A 88 -8.13 17.83 6.46
N GLU A 89 -7.40 18.62 5.66
CA GLU A 89 -7.13 18.30 4.25
C GLU A 89 -6.35 16.99 4.13
N SER A 90 -5.30 16.82 4.94
CA SER A 90 -4.52 15.58 4.97
C SER A 90 -5.38 14.36 5.33
N CYS A 91 -6.30 14.49 6.30
CA CYS A 91 -7.22 13.42 6.66
C CYS A 91 -8.22 13.09 5.55
N LYS A 92 -8.71 14.10 4.83
CA LYS A 92 -9.61 13.93 3.68
C LYS A 92 -8.92 13.22 2.52
N THR A 93 -7.69 13.61 2.18
CA THR A 93 -6.88 12.94 1.15
C THR A 93 -6.63 11.47 1.49
N LEU A 94 -6.43 11.17 2.78
CA LEU A 94 -6.24 9.79 3.25
C LEU A 94 -7.55 9.00 3.43
N ARG A 95 -8.72 9.63 3.29
CA ARG A 95 -10.04 9.06 3.64
C ARG A 95 -10.04 8.44 5.04
N ARG A 96 -9.57 9.19 6.04
CA ARG A 96 -9.47 8.74 7.42
C ARG A 96 -10.19 9.67 8.38
N ASP A 97 -10.72 9.08 9.46
CA ASP A 97 -11.31 9.83 10.54
C ASP A 97 -10.26 10.72 11.23
N PRO A 98 -10.54 12.02 11.42
CA PRO A 98 -9.57 12.95 12.00
C PRO A 98 -9.19 12.58 13.45
N ASN A 99 -10.09 11.97 14.22
CA ASN A 99 -9.78 11.58 15.61
C ASN A 99 -8.78 10.42 15.62
N HIS A 100 -8.94 9.44 14.74
CA HIS A 100 -8.00 8.32 14.63
C HIS A 100 -6.58 8.79 14.24
N VAL A 101 -6.48 9.71 13.27
CA VAL A 101 -5.19 10.30 12.87
C VAL A 101 -4.60 11.11 14.02
N MET A 102 -5.43 11.92 14.70
CA MET A 102 -5.00 12.73 15.85
C MET A 102 -4.43 11.85 16.97
N ASP A 103 -5.14 10.82 17.40
CA ASP A 103 -4.71 9.91 18.46
C ASP A 103 -3.36 9.26 18.13
N PHE A 104 -3.16 8.85 16.87
CA PHE A 104 -1.89 8.30 16.42
C PHE A 104 -0.75 9.32 16.55
N PHE A 105 -0.95 10.55 16.07
CA PHE A 105 0.04 11.62 16.19
C PHE A 105 0.39 11.94 17.64
N LEU A 106 -0.62 12.05 18.50
CA LEU A 106 -0.43 12.34 19.92
C LEU A 106 0.33 11.20 20.63
N SER A 107 0.03 9.94 20.29
CA SER A 107 0.76 8.78 20.83
C SER A 107 2.22 8.73 20.38
N GLU A 108 2.51 8.98 19.10
CA GLU A 108 3.86 8.92 18.54
C GLU A 108 4.75 10.07 19.01
N MET A 109 4.14 11.25 19.25
CA MET A 109 4.85 12.43 19.75
C MET A 109 4.86 12.51 21.27
N ALA A 110 4.26 11.54 21.97
CA ALA A 110 4.12 11.51 23.43
C ALA A 110 3.62 12.84 24.01
N THR A 111 2.64 13.45 23.34
CA THR A 111 2.21 14.82 23.60
C THR A 111 0.70 14.91 23.66
N SER A 112 0.18 15.90 24.39
CA SER A 112 -1.25 16.24 24.35
C SER A 112 -1.52 17.38 23.37
N GLY A 113 -2.62 17.28 22.66
CA GLY A 113 -3.08 18.29 21.70
C GLY A 113 -4.58 18.23 21.52
N SER A 114 -5.11 19.18 20.77
CA SER A 114 -6.53 19.27 20.44
C SER A 114 -6.72 19.89 19.06
N LEU A 115 -7.88 19.66 18.46
CA LEU A 115 -8.31 20.38 17.28
C LEU A 115 -8.80 21.78 17.68
N ASP A 116 -8.31 22.79 16.97
CA ASP A 116 -8.77 24.16 17.06
C ASP A 116 -10.10 24.35 16.30
N GLY A 117 -10.79 25.47 16.51
CA GLY A 117 -12.03 25.82 15.80
C GLY A 117 -11.87 25.95 14.28
N GLN A 118 -10.63 26.17 13.81
CA GLN A 118 -10.28 26.19 12.39
C GLN A 118 -9.87 24.80 11.83
N HIS A 119 -10.16 23.71 12.54
CA HIS A 119 -9.78 22.33 12.16
C HIS A 119 -8.26 22.12 11.97
N ARG A 120 -7.45 22.89 12.70
CA ARG A 120 -6.00 22.73 12.76
C ARG A 120 -5.63 21.94 14.01
N LEU A 121 -4.64 21.06 13.93
CA LEU A 121 -4.18 20.29 15.09
C LEU A 121 -3.13 21.09 15.87
N VAL A 122 -3.45 21.44 17.12
CA VAL A 122 -2.57 22.19 18.02
C VAL A 122 -1.94 21.22 19.02
N MET A 123 -0.61 21.16 19.06
CA MET A 123 0.16 20.30 19.97
C MET A 123 1.02 21.13 20.92
N LYS A 124 1.12 20.66 22.16
CA LYS A 124 1.98 21.26 23.19
C LYS A 124 3.42 20.79 23.02
N GLY A 125 4.27 21.61 22.43
CA GLY A 125 5.69 21.32 22.28
C GLY A 125 6.30 21.99 21.07
N ARG A 126 7.62 21.82 20.94
CA ARG A 126 8.39 22.30 19.78
C ARG A 126 8.82 21.10 18.97
N PHE A 127 8.28 20.99 17.76
CA PHE A 127 8.57 19.88 16.87
C PHE A 127 9.17 20.35 15.53
N ALA A 128 10.03 19.51 14.97
CA ALA A 128 10.58 19.73 13.64
C ALA A 128 9.60 19.22 12.58
N PRO A 129 9.44 19.90 11.43
CA PRO A 129 8.61 19.42 10.33
C PRO A 129 8.95 18.00 9.87
N LYS A 130 10.25 17.65 9.88
CA LYS A 130 10.74 16.29 9.56
C LYS A 130 10.11 15.18 10.41
N SER A 131 9.80 15.46 11.68
CA SER A 131 9.15 14.50 12.57
C SER A 131 7.73 14.20 12.11
N PHE A 132 7.00 15.22 11.65
CA PHE A 132 5.64 15.05 11.12
C PHE A 132 5.63 14.18 9.87
N GLU A 133 6.55 14.43 8.94
CA GLU A 133 6.67 13.61 7.72
C GLU A 133 6.98 12.14 8.04
N SER A 134 7.87 11.88 9.01
CA SER A 134 8.22 10.53 9.43
C SER A 134 7.02 9.78 10.04
N ILE A 135 6.30 10.44 10.95
CA ILE A 135 5.11 9.88 11.61
C ILE A 135 4.00 9.65 10.60
N LEU A 136 3.78 10.59 9.69
CA LEU A 136 2.77 10.49 8.63
C LEU A 136 3.05 9.30 7.71
N ARG A 137 4.30 9.10 7.31
CA ARG A 137 4.71 7.92 6.52
C ARG A 137 4.45 6.61 7.28
N ARG A 138 4.73 6.55 8.59
CA ARG A 138 4.41 5.37 9.42
C ARG A 138 2.90 5.12 9.46
N TYR A 139 2.10 6.17 9.65
CA TYR A 139 0.64 6.08 9.67
C TYR A 139 0.09 5.53 8.35
N ILE A 140 0.56 6.06 7.22
CA ILE A 140 0.10 5.66 5.89
C ILE A 140 0.36 4.18 5.64
N ASN A 141 1.59 3.73 5.93
CA ASN A 141 1.97 2.33 5.72
C ASN A 141 1.16 1.37 6.62
N ALA A 142 0.89 1.77 7.86
CA ALA A 142 0.16 0.91 8.81
C ALA A 142 -1.36 0.92 8.58
N TYR A 143 -1.97 2.09 8.31
CA TYR A 143 -3.42 2.30 8.42
C TYR A 143 -4.10 2.83 7.14
N ALA A 144 -3.37 3.21 6.10
CA ALA A 144 -3.98 3.79 4.88
C ALA A 144 -3.72 2.98 3.60
N ILE A 145 -2.56 2.32 3.48
CA ILE A 145 -2.21 1.54 2.29
C ILE A 145 -2.56 0.05 2.48
N CYS A 146 -3.17 -0.54 1.46
CA CYS A 146 -3.38 -1.99 1.37
C CYS A 146 -2.05 -2.74 1.08
N ASN A 147 -1.78 -3.85 1.78
CA ASN A 147 -0.52 -4.60 1.56
C ASN A 147 -0.54 -5.45 0.28
N GLY A 148 -1.72 -5.84 -0.21
CA GLY A 148 -1.86 -6.60 -1.46
C GLY A 148 -1.72 -5.70 -2.69
N CYS A 149 -2.69 -4.81 -2.90
CA CYS A 149 -2.75 -3.97 -4.10
C CYS A 149 -2.00 -2.63 -3.99
N LYS A 150 -1.46 -2.26 -2.81
CA LYS A 150 -0.89 -0.93 -2.52
C LYS A 150 -1.80 0.26 -2.86
N GLY A 151 -3.11 0.02 -2.96
CA GLY A 151 -4.13 1.05 -3.13
C GLY A 151 -4.39 1.82 -1.83
N HIS A 152 -4.92 3.03 -1.98
CA HIS A 152 -5.30 3.92 -0.87
C HIS A 152 -6.78 3.83 -0.51
N ASP A 153 -7.60 3.17 -1.33
CA ASP A 153 -9.02 2.92 -1.09
C ASP A 153 -9.19 1.77 -0.08
N THR A 154 -9.10 2.13 1.19
CA THR A 154 -9.26 1.21 2.31
C THR A 154 -10.10 1.86 3.40
N THR A 155 -10.84 1.07 4.17
CA THR A 155 -11.72 1.52 5.25
C THR A 155 -11.38 0.77 6.55
N ILE A 156 -11.34 1.48 7.67
CA ILE A 156 -11.08 0.88 8.99
C ILE A 156 -12.44 0.57 9.65
N THR A 157 -12.63 -0.69 10.01
CA THR A 157 -13.82 -1.20 10.70
C THR A 157 -13.43 -1.75 12.06
N LYS A 158 -14.26 -1.58 13.08
CA LYS A 158 -14.05 -2.13 14.41
C LYS A 158 -14.94 -3.35 14.58
N GLU A 159 -14.32 -4.50 14.81
CA GLU A 159 -15.05 -5.75 15.08
C GLU A 159 -14.59 -6.27 16.45
N ASN A 160 -15.52 -6.34 17.40
CA ASN A 160 -15.25 -6.68 18.79
C ASN A 160 -14.21 -5.75 19.45
N ARG A 161 -13.02 -6.28 19.73
CA ARG A 161 -11.88 -5.58 20.36
C ARG A 161 -10.75 -5.28 19.39
N LEU A 162 -10.88 -5.69 18.13
CA LEU A 162 -9.86 -5.58 17.09
C LEU A 162 -10.30 -4.58 16.03
N PHE A 163 -9.32 -3.94 15.40
CA PHE A 163 -9.54 -3.09 14.25
C PHE A 163 -9.15 -3.86 12.99
N PHE A 164 -9.96 -3.76 11.95
CA PHE A 164 -9.72 -4.38 10.66
C PHE A 164 -9.66 -3.32 9.58
N LEU A 165 -8.61 -3.36 8.77
CA LEU A 165 -8.50 -2.60 7.55
C LEU A 165 -9.02 -3.44 6.39
N ARG A 166 -10.08 -2.97 5.72
CA ARG A 166 -10.69 -3.61 4.54
C ARG A 166 -10.39 -2.79 3.29
N CYS A 167 -9.94 -3.42 2.23
CA CYS A 167 -9.67 -2.75 0.95
C CYS A 167 -10.87 -2.88 0.01
N GLU A 168 -11.28 -1.78 -0.60
CA GLU A 168 -12.44 -1.74 -1.52
C GLU A 168 -12.06 -2.28 -2.91
N GLN A 169 -10.79 -2.13 -3.31
CA GLN A 169 -10.30 -2.53 -4.64
C GLN A 169 -10.03 -4.03 -4.78
N CYS A 170 -9.46 -4.66 -3.74
CA CYS A 170 -9.06 -6.07 -3.78
C CYS A 170 -9.81 -6.95 -2.77
N GLY A 171 -10.72 -6.38 -1.97
CA GLY A 171 -11.47 -7.11 -0.94
C GLY A 171 -10.64 -7.64 0.24
N SER A 172 -9.32 -7.44 0.24
CA SER A 172 -8.47 -7.94 1.33
C SER A 172 -8.81 -7.29 2.67
N SER A 173 -8.83 -8.11 3.71
CA SER A 173 -9.02 -7.68 5.10
C SER A 173 -7.81 -8.06 5.93
N ARG A 174 -7.29 -7.13 6.74
CA ARG A 174 -6.22 -7.39 7.71
C ARG A 174 -6.56 -6.82 9.07
N SER A 175 -6.15 -7.49 10.14
CA SER A 175 -6.16 -6.88 11.47
C SER A 175 -5.08 -5.78 11.54
N VAL A 176 -5.43 -4.65 12.13
CA VAL A 176 -4.49 -3.57 12.46
C VAL A 176 -4.42 -3.39 13.97
N ASP A 177 -3.25 -3.02 14.46
CA ASP A 177 -3.05 -2.76 15.87
C ASP A 177 -3.89 -1.58 16.34
N ARG A 178 -4.37 -1.66 17.58
CA ARG A 178 -4.98 -0.49 18.22
C ARG A 178 -3.88 0.53 18.51
N ILE A 179 -4.17 1.81 18.30
CA ILE A 179 -3.30 2.91 18.74
C ILE A 179 -3.14 2.80 20.25
N LYS A 180 -1.91 2.47 20.69
CA LYS A 180 -1.56 2.38 22.10
C LYS A 180 -1.10 3.77 22.55
N SER A 181 -1.94 4.49 23.28
CA SER A 181 -1.46 5.65 24.04
C SER A 181 -0.50 5.13 25.11
N GLY A 182 0.78 5.46 25.01
CA GLY A 182 1.77 5.11 26.03
C GLY A 182 1.40 5.67 27.40
N PHE A 183 1.99 5.12 28.47
CA PHE A 183 1.83 5.68 29.82
C PHE A 183 2.45 7.07 29.87
N VAL A 184 1.64 8.10 30.15
CA VAL A 184 2.10 9.47 30.32
C VAL A 184 2.20 9.75 31.82
N ALA A 185 3.42 9.79 32.35
CA ALA A 185 3.66 10.21 33.72
C ALA A 185 3.27 11.69 33.85
N HIS A 186 2.26 11.98 34.69
CA HIS A 186 1.91 13.35 35.06
C HIS A 186 2.96 13.89 36.05
N VAL A 187 4.12 14.28 35.51
CA VAL A 187 5.11 15.00 36.32
C VAL A 187 4.63 16.45 36.41
N GLY A 188 4.36 16.91 37.63
CA GLY A 188 3.90 18.28 37.89
C GLY A 188 4.80 19.32 37.20
N ARG A 189 4.22 20.48 36.84
CA ARG A 189 4.99 21.57 36.22
C ARG A 189 6.11 21.98 37.19
N ARG A 190 7.36 21.86 36.74
CA ARG A 190 8.47 22.56 37.37
C ARG A 190 8.19 24.06 37.18
N ASN A 191 7.75 24.73 38.24
CA ASN A 191 7.79 26.20 38.30
C ASN A 191 9.27 26.58 38.20
N ALA A 192 9.60 27.36 37.19
CA ALA A 192 10.89 28.03 37.06
C ALA A 192 10.81 29.38 37.76
#